data_AF-A0A9E7SP70-F1
#
_entry.id   AF-A0A9E7SP70-F1
#
_cell.length_a   1.000
_cell.length_b   1.000
_cell.length_c   1.000
_cell.angle_alpha   90.00
_cell.angle_beta   90.00
_cell.angle_gamma   90.00
#
_symmetry.space_group_name_H-M   'P 1'
#
loop_
_entity.id
_entity.type
_entity.pdbx_description
1 polymer ?
#
loop_
_entity_poly.entity_id
_entity_poly.type
_entity_poly.pdbx_seq_one_letter_code
_entity_poly.pdbx_strand_id
1 'polypeptide(L)'
;MRANSNDGIFNMAQPIITFAKPPWVKNEHTGKLERLILQLGSGKGEFSEVEGIPRSIGCIGNNKFVLRDSPMEIKRMKEIVREFSLICGKDLYLTNYDDLSLLEEISCFSAMLPIENIYPVVRLEDFDRVNLPSNVKPIVEARYSSKNMKKLQNIEDAYAVLLMIKGSEIENLENLALPCKIYIDVLFPGSLKRVDFDLMKAKRAFKAHTKFHPCLCGTLAITRDGFALPCPLLRKFIVGNAKELSLRQILRKRRLKRFWKLTKKDIEGCKLCPFNSTCHDCRALEYYASGDIMGVEYCPLDHPLGYNVQKSFMDRKLKL
;
A
#
# COMPACT_ATOMS: atom_id res chain seq x y z
N MET A 1 -9.29 -35.51 -22.68
CA MET A 1 -10.45 -34.59 -22.76
C MET A 1 -10.04 -33.26 -22.14
N ARG A 2 -9.86 -32.24 -22.98
CA ARG A 2 -9.57 -30.87 -22.57
C ARG A 2 -10.88 -30.23 -22.12
N ALA A 3 -10.98 -29.82 -20.86
CA ALA A 3 -12.06 -28.96 -20.41
C ALA A 3 -11.64 -27.51 -20.70
N ASN A 4 -12.21 -26.95 -21.77
CA ASN A 4 -12.27 -25.51 -21.98
C ASN A 4 -13.13 -24.92 -20.86
N SER A 5 -12.52 -24.23 -19.90
CA SER A 5 -13.21 -23.24 -19.10
C SER A 5 -13.20 -21.94 -19.90
N ASN A 6 -14.38 -21.56 -20.41
CA ASN A 6 -14.64 -20.25 -20.99
C ASN A 6 -14.38 -19.18 -19.92
N ASP A 7 -13.17 -18.64 -19.96
CA ASP A 7 -12.74 -17.48 -19.21
C ASP A 7 -13.45 -16.25 -19.77
N GLY A 8 -14.51 -15.79 -19.08
CA GLY A 8 -15.05 -14.44 -19.24
C GLY A 8 -14.11 -13.37 -18.68
N ILE A 9 -12.81 -13.52 -18.95
CA ILE A 9 -11.74 -12.58 -18.63
C ILE A 9 -11.56 -11.75 -19.89
N PHE A 10 -11.72 -10.43 -19.75
CA PHE A 10 -11.19 -9.44 -20.67
C PHE A 10 -9.97 -9.96 -21.44
N ASN A 11 -10.10 -10.18 -22.75
CA ASN A 11 -8.97 -10.38 -23.64
C ASN A 11 -8.22 -9.04 -23.77
N MET A 12 -7.45 -8.68 -22.73
CA MET A 12 -6.62 -7.48 -22.70
C MET A 12 -5.15 -7.87 -22.90
N ALA A 13 -4.54 -7.37 -23.97
CA ALA A 13 -3.20 -7.70 -24.42
C ALA A 13 -2.04 -7.02 -23.63
N GLN A 14 -2.24 -6.59 -22.37
CA GLN A 14 -1.35 -5.64 -21.65
C GLN A 14 -1.23 -5.88 -20.10
N PRO A 15 -0.14 -5.46 -19.41
CA PRO A 15 0.34 -6.05 -18.14
C PRO A 15 -0.16 -5.34 -16.86
N ILE A 16 -1.48 -5.36 -16.61
CA ILE A 16 -2.03 -4.94 -15.31
C ILE A 16 -1.63 -5.99 -14.25
N ILE A 17 -0.76 -5.62 -13.32
CA ILE A 17 -0.24 -6.53 -12.29
C ILE A 17 -1.17 -6.62 -11.09
N THR A 18 -1.82 -5.52 -10.74
CA THR A 18 -2.73 -5.47 -9.61
C THR A 18 -3.80 -4.41 -9.77
N PHE A 19 -4.95 -4.66 -9.14
CA PHE A 19 -6.14 -3.81 -9.20
C PHE A 19 -6.68 -3.56 -7.79
N ALA A 20 -6.69 -2.29 -7.38
CA ALA A 20 -7.21 -1.79 -6.11
C ALA A 20 -6.57 -2.37 -4.85
N LYS A 21 -5.38 -2.97 -4.97
CA LYS A 21 -4.65 -3.58 -3.85
C LYS A 21 -3.16 -3.68 -4.16
N PRO A 22 -2.28 -3.67 -3.17
CA PRO A 22 -0.85 -3.80 -3.42
C PRO A 22 -0.47 -5.18 -4.00
N PRO A 23 0.63 -5.28 -4.78
CA PRO A 23 0.97 -6.49 -5.53
C PRO A 23 1.31 -7.69 -4.65
N TRP A 24 1.67 -7.48 -3.37
CA TRP A 24 2.03 -8.56 -2.45
C TRP A 24 0.84 -9.34 -1.88
N VAL A 25 -0.38 -8.83 -2.05
CA VAL A 25 -1.61 -9.51 -1.63
C VAL A 25 -1.82 -10.86 -2.34
N LYS A 26 -1.15 -11.07 -3.49
CA LYS A 26 -1.20 -12.34 -4.23
C LYS A 26 -0.33 -13.44 -3.62
N ASN A 27 0.56 -13.10 -2.69
CA ASN A 27 1.55 -14.01 -2.13
C ASN A 27 1.12 -14.52 -0.74
N GLU A 28 1.64 -15.68 -0.33
CA GLU A 28 1.54 -16.10 1.08
C GLU A 28 2.63 -15.40 1.90
N HIS A 29 2.27 -15.00 3.12
CA HIS A 29 3.20 -14.35 4.03
C HIS A 29 3.77 -15.33 5.06
N THR A 30 5.00 -15.07 5.47
CA THR A 30 5.76 -15.93 6.40
C THR A 30 5.62 -15.52 7.87
N GLY A 31 5.02 -14.35 8.15
CA GLY A 31 5.01 -13.76 9.49
C GLY A 31 6.33 -13.09 9.90
N LYS A 32 7.31 -13.01 8.98
CA LYS A 32 8.59 -12.29 9.11
C LYS A 32 8.56 -10.99 8.30
N LEU A 33 9.54 -10.12 8.50
CA LEU A 33 9.66 -8.89 7.73
C LEU A 33 9.91 -9.24 6.26
N GLU A 34 9.14 -8.65 5.36
CA GLU A 34 9.20 -8.88 3.92
C GLU A 34 9.33 -7.56 3.15
N ARG A 35 8.84 -6.46 3.73
CA ARG A 35 8.89 -5.16 3.07
C ARG A 35 9.05 -4.01 4.05
N LEU A 36 9.91 -3.07 3.65
CA LEU A 36 10.10 -1.79 4.32
C LEU A 36 9.58 -0.69 3.41
N ILE A 37 8.69 0.16 3.94
CA ILE A 37 8.24 1.38 3.28
C ILE A 37 8.86 2.55 4.04
N LEU A 38 9.83 3.24 3.43
CA LEU A 38 10.55 4.34 4.04
C LEU A 38 10.09 5.67 3.42
N GLN A 39 9.51 6.54 4.24
CA GLN A 39 9.10 7.88 3.83
C GLN A 39 10.28 8.84 3.96
N LEU A 40 10.62 9.51 2.85
CA LEU A 40 11.79 10.39 2.78
C LEU A 40 11.49 11.86 3.12
N GLY A 41 10.21 12.20 3.30
CA GLY A 41 9.73 13.56 3.50
C GLY A 41 8.31 13.61 4.05
N SER A 42 7.77 14.82 4.13
CA SER A 42 6.32 15.06 4.28
C SER A 42 5.55 14.62 3.04
N GLY A 43 6.20 14.70 1.87
CA GLY A 43 5.72 14.27 0.57
C GLY A 43 4.93 15.34 -0.19
N LYS A 44 4.99 15.26 -1.52
CA LYS A 44 4.35 16.20 -2.46
C LYS A 44 3.16 15.59 -3.22
N GLY A 45 2.50 14.60 -2.61
CA GLY A 45 1.39 13.88 -3.23
C GLY A 45 0.13 14.72 -3.40
N GLU A 46 -0.78 14.24 -4.25
CA GLU A 46 -2.08 14.89 -4.48
C GLU A 46 -2.96 14.89 -3.22
N PHE A 47 -2.98 13.78 -2.49
CA PHE A 47 -3.81 13.60 -1.30
C PHE A 47 -3.03 13.85 -0.02
N SER A 48 -3.72 14.41 0.98
CA SER A 48 -3.12 14.77 2.27
C SER A 48 -3.76 14.01 3.42
N GLU A 49 -2.99 13.81 4.50
CA GLU A 49 -3.50 13.25 5.75
C GLU A 49 -4.68 14.05 6.32
N VAL A 50 -4.68 15.37 6.12
CA VAL A 50 -5.67 16.30 6.67
C VAL A 50 -6.99 16.21 5.91
N GLU A 51 -6.94 16.15 4.58
CA GLU A 51 -8.13 16.07 3.71
C GLU A 51 -8.60 14.62 3.49
N GLY A 52 -7.74 13.65 3.80
CA GLY A 52 -7.99 12.23 3.62
C GLY A 52 -7.24 11.66 2.40
N ILE A 53 -6.86 10.38 2.51
CA ILE A 53 -6.15 9.65 1.46
C ILE A 53 -7.07 8.51 0.99
N PRO A 54 -7.95 8.75 0.00
CA PRO A 54 -8.94 7.79 -0.48
C PRO A 54 -8.33 6.70 -1.38
N ARG A 55 -7.05 6.35 -1.22
CA ARG A 55 -6.30 5.53 -2.18
C ARG A 55 -6.22 4.08 -1.74
N SER A 56 -6.62 3.16 -2.61
CA SER A 56 -6.49 1.72 -2.39
C SER A 56 -5.04 1.22 -2.26
N ILE A 57 -4.09 1.88 -2.93
CA ILE A 57 -2.65 1.59 -2.93
C ILE A 57 -1.86 2.82 -2.43
N GLY A 58 -2.51 3.74 -1.70
CA GLY A 58 -1.86 4.92 -1.12
C GLY A 58 -0.71 4.59 -0.17
N CYS A 59 -0.60 3.33 0.28
CA CYS A 59 0.50 2.88 1.13
C CYS A 59 1.89 2.94 0.47
N ILE A 60 1.99 2.86 -0.86
CA ILE A 60 3.27 2.99 -1.58
C ILE A 60 3.29 4.22 -2.49
N GLY A 61 2.25 5.04 -2.47
CA GLY A 61 2.20 6.27 -3.24
C GLY A 61 2.80 7.48 -2.53
N ASN A 62 2.98 8.57 -3.27
CA ASN A 62 3.25 9.87 -2.69
C ASN A 62 1.94 10.50 -2.19
N ASN A 63 1.97 10.93 -0.94
CA ASN A 63 0.91 11.64 -0.23
C ASN A 63 1.55 12.80 0.56
N LYS A 64 0.77 13.71 1.11
CA LYS A 64 1.21 14.74 2.04
C LYS A 64 0.89 14.34 3.46
N PHE A 65 1.89 14.30 4.33
CA PHE A 65 1.75 13.93 5.72
C PHE A 65 2.21 15.04 6.66
N VAL A 66 1.57 15.14 7.82
CA VAL A 66 2.01 16.04 8.88
C VAL A 66 3.11 15.33 9.68
N LEU A 67 4.30 15.92 9.66
CA LEU A 67 5.39 15.52 10.55
C LEU A 67 5.08 15.99 11.97
N ARG A 68 5.18 15.08 12.93
CA ARG A 68 4.87 15.31 14.35
C ARG A 68 6.12 15.49 15.21
N ASP A 69 7.28 15.28 14.60
CA ASP A 69 8.59 15.48 15.17
C ASP A 69 9.54 15.91 14.03
N SER A 70 10.72 16.37 14.40
CA SER A 70 11.86 16.67 13.54
C SER A 70 12.12 15.54 12.52
N PRO A 71 12.46 15.87 11.26
CA PRO A 71 12.89 14.86 10.29
C PRO A 71 14.13 14.11 10.79
N MET A 72 14.23 12.81 10.50
CA MET A 72 15.44 12.03 10.80
C MET A 72 16.67 12.57 10.07
N GLU A 73 17.87 12.27 10.56
CA GLU A 73 19.07 12.50 9.77
C GLU A 73 19.21 11.47 8.65
N ILE A 74 19.82 11.88 7.54
CA ILE A 74 20.11 10.98 6.39
C ILE A 74 20.94 9.78 6.84
N LYS A 75 21.90 9.99 7.76
CA LYS A 75 22.71 8.92 8.36
C LYS A 75 21.83 7.83 8.98
N ARG A 76 20.82 8.22 9.77
CA ARG A 76 19.91 7.27 10.42
C ARG A 76 19.04 6.53 9.40
N MET A 77 18.60 7.20 8.33
CA MET A 77 17.87 6.53 7.25
C MET A 77 18.72 5.46 6.56
N LYS A 78 19.99 5.77 6.25
CA LYS A 78 20.94 4.81 5.68
C LYS A 78 21.18 3.62 6.62
N GLU A 79 21.29 3.86 7.92
CA GLU A 79 21.37 2.79 8.91
C GLU A 79 20.14 1.88 8.89
N ILE A 80 18.93 2.45 8.85
CA ILE A 80 17.67 1.68 8.75
C ILE A 80 17.66 0.82 7.47
N VAL A 81 18.11 1.36 6.34
CA VAL A 81 18.21 0.59 5.08
C VAL A 81 19.22 -0.56 5.20
N ARG A 82 20.39 -0.34 5.84
CA ARG A 82 21.36 -1.43 6.13
C ARG A 82 20.77 -2.49 7.05
N GLU A 83 20.09 -2.07 8.11
CA GLU A 83 19.43 -2.99 9.04
C GLU A 83 18.41 -3.86 8.29
N PHE A 84 17.65 -3.27 7.36
CA PHE A 84 16.69 -3.99 6.52
C PHE A 84 17.37 -5.01 5.60
N SER A 85 18.45 -4.62 4.92
CA SER A 85 19.19 -5.52 4.02
C SER A 85 19.77 -6.72 4.77
N LEU A 86 20.21 -6.54 6.01
CA LEU A 86 20.75 -7.61 6.86
C LEU A 86 19.67 -8.53 7.47
N ILE A 87 18.42 -8.07 7.55
CA ILE A 87 17.31 -8.85 8.13
C ILE A 87 16.63 -9.72 7.06
N CYS A 88 16.27 -9.12 5.93
CA CYS A 88 15.65 -9.85 4.83
C CYS A 88 15.99 -9.31 3.45
N GLY A 89 16.16 -7.98 3.29
CA GLY A 89 16.55 -7.38 2.02
C GLY A 89 15.62 -7.71 0.85
N LYS A 90 14.30 -7.81 1.08
CA LYS A 90 13.33 -8.13 0.03
C LYS A 90 12.83 -6.87 -0.69
N ASP A 91 11.68 -6.32 -0.29
CA ASP A 91 11.08 -5.17 -0.96
C ASP A 91 11.27 -3.88 -0.15
N LEU A 92 12.06 -2.95 -0.69
CA LEU A 92 12.21 -1.60 -0.16
C LEU A 92 11.43 -0.62 -1.03
N TYR A 93 10.48 0.11 -0.45
CA TYR A 93 9.80 1.23 -1.08
C TYR A 93 10.34 2.53 -0.52
N LEU A 94 10.71 3.46 -1.40
CA LEU A 94 11.12 4.81 -1.05
C LEU A 94 10.05 5.76 -1.54
N THR A 95 9.33 6.40 -0.62
CA THR A 95 8.12 7.18 -0.94
C THR A 95 8.13 8.54 -0.24
N ASN A 96 7.16 9.39 -0.59
CA ASN A 96 6.87 10.65 0.12
C ASN A 96 8.09 11.57 0.24
N TYR A 97 8.89 11.71 -0.81
CA TYR A 97 10.03 12.62 -0.79
C TYR A 97 9.57 14.09 -0.90
N ASP A 98 10.31 14.99 -0.23
CA ASP A 98 10.17 16.43 -0.41
C ASP A 98 11.19 16.95 -1.43
N ASP A 99 12.32 16.28 -1.58
CA ASP A 99 13.43 16.72 -2.42
C ASP A 99 13.98 15.54 -3.23
N LEU A 100 14.36 15.78 -4.48
CA LEU A 100 14.86 14.74 -5.38
C LEU A 100 16.25 14.25 -4.95
N SER A 101 17.12 15.13 -4.46
CA SER A 101 18.47 14.73 -4.07
C SER A 101 18.46 13.68 -2.96
N LEU A 102 17.54 13.78 -2.01
CA LEU A 102 17.39 12.78 -0.94
C LEU A 102 16.87 11.44 -1.48
N LEU A 103 15.94 11.47 -2.45
CA LEU A 103 15.45 10.25 -3.10
C LEU A 103 16.58 9.55 -3.86
N GLU A 104 17.35 10.31 -4.64
CA GLU A 104 18.50 9.82 -5.39
C GLU A 104 19.57 9.26 -4.45
N GLU A 105 19.93 10.00 -3.40
CA GLU A 105 20.96 9.59 -2.44
C GLU A 105 20.60 8.27 -1.73
N ILE A 106 19.37 8.14 -1.25
CA ILE A 106 18.92 6.91 -0.58
C ILE A 106 18.76 5.77 -1.59
N SER A 107 18.35 6.05 -2.84
CA SER A 107 18.27 5.04 -3.90
C SER A 107 19.65 4.50 -4.28
N CYS A 108 20.63 5.38 -4.52
CA CYS A 108 22.04 5.04 -4.77
C CYS A 108 22.62 4.22 -3.63
N PHE A 109 22.39 4.65 -2.38
CA PHE A 109 22.87 3.92 -1.22
C PHE A 109 22.23 2.53 -1.11
N SER A 110 20.92 2.41 -1.35
CA SER A 110 20.19 1.15 -1.30
C SER A 110 20.67 0.16 -2.37
N ALA A 111 21.01 0.68 -3.56
CA ALA A 111 21.50 -0.10 -4.70
C ALA A 111 22.86 -0.77 -4.45
N MET A 112 23.63 -0.31 -3.46
CA MET A 112 24.91 -0.90 -3.04
C MET A 112 24.73 -2.04 -2.02
N LEU A 113 23.51 -2.30 -1.56
CA LEU A 113 23.19 -3.29 -0.54
C LEU A 113 22.52 -4.52 -1.17
N PRO A 114 22.57 -5.69 -0.50
CA PRO A 114 21.89 -6.89 -0.98
C PRO A 114 20.38 -6.81 -0.73
N ILE A 115 19.69 -5.92 -1.47
CA ILE A 115 18.24 -5.76 -1.46
C ILE A 115 17.69 -6.21 -2.83
N GLU A 116 16.79 -7.19 -2.82
CA GLU A 116 16.24 -7.82 -4.03
C GLU A 116 15.45 -6.82 -4.89
N ASN A 117 14.63 -5.99 -4.25
CA ASN A 117 13.77 -5.05 -4.94
C ASN A 117 13.80 -3.68 -4.26
N ILE A 118 14.22 -2.66 -5.00
CA ILE A 118 14.24 -1.26 -4.54
C ILE A 118 13.29 -0.48 -5.44
N TYR A 119 12.25 0.12 -4.86
CA TYR A 119 11.18 0.81 -5.55
C TYR A 119 11.14 2.30 -5.13
N PRO A 120 11.91 3.18 -5.79
CA PRO A 120 11.69 4.61 -5.72
C PRO A 120 10.34 4.94 -6.35
N VAL A 121 9.42 5.54 -5.60
CA VAL A 121 8.11 5.92 -6.12
C VAL A 121 8.12 7.41 -6.44
N VAL A 122 8.14 7.73 -7.72
CA VAL A 122 8.38 9.07 -8.26
C VAL A 122 7.09 9.59 -8.87
N ARG A 123 6.76 10.88 -8.66
CA ARG A 123 5.63 11.49 -9.35
C ARG A 123 5.95 11.70 -10.83
N LEU A 124 4.97 11.55 -11.72
CA LEU A 124 5.16 11.72 -13.16
C LEU A 124 5.84 13.05 -13.53
N GLU A 125 5.52 14.13 -12.85
CA GLU A 125 6.12 15.45 -13.08
C GLU A 125 7.58 15.59 -12.64
N ASP A 126 8.08 14.68 -11.81
CA ASP A 126 9.46 14.69 -11.32
C ASP A 126 10.32 13.61 -12.02
N PHE A 127 9.72 12.71 -12.80
CA PHE A 127 10.40 11.53 -13.34
C PHE A 127 11.50 11.87 -14.34
N ASP A 128 11.29 12.84 -15.23
CA ASP A 128 12.33 13.27 -16.20
C ASP A 128 13.53 13.99 -15.53
N ARG A 129 13.41 14.33 -14.24
CA ARG A 129 14.41 15.09 -13.49
C ARG A 129 15.16 14.25 -12.47
N VAL A 130 14.71 13.03 -12.19
CA VAL A 130 15.35 12.17 -11.18
C VAL A 130 16.43 11.31 -11.82
N ASN A 131 17.59 11.23 -11.18
CA ASN A 131 18.69 10.37 -11.59
C ASN A 131 18.80 9.14 -10.70
N LEU A 132 18.27 8.01 -11.16
CA LEU A 132 18.21 6.76 -10.40
C LEU A 132 19.22 5.71 -10.92
N PRO A 133 19.82 4.89 -10.04
CA PRO A 133 20.68 3.79 -10.47
C PRO A 133 19.94 2.78 -11.35
N SER A 134 20.63 2.18 -12.31
CA SER A 134 20.03 1.23 -13.26
C SER A 134 19.47 -0.05 -12.63
N ASN A 135 19.89 -0.42 -11.42
CA ASN A 135 19.45 -1.62 -10.71
C ASN A 135 18.27 -1.40 -9.75
N VAL A 136 17.69 -0.19 -9.69
CA VAL A 136 16.42 0.05 -8.98
C VAL A 136 15.22 -0.15 -9.92
N LYS A 137 14.02 -0.16 -9.36
CA LYS A 137 12.76 -0.43 -10.07
C LYS A 137 11.80 0.76 -9.88
N PRO A 138 11.98 1.87 -10.62
CA PRO A 138 11.19 3.06 -10.42
C PRO A 138 9.69 2.81 -10.64
N ILE A 139 8.85 3.25 -9.71
CA ILE A 139 7.40 3.25 -9.87
C ILE A 139 6.96 4.70 -10.13
N VAL A 140 6.32 4.93 -11.27
CA VAL A 140 5.86 6.27 -11.66
C VAL A 140 4.41 6.44 -11.24
N GLU A 141 4.16 7.38 -10.34
CA GLU A 141 2.83 7.74 -9.87
C GLU A 141 2.19 8.78 -10.79
N ALA A 142 0.97 8.51 -11.25
CA ALA A 142 0.22 9.43 -12.08
C ALA A 142 -1.29 9.33 -11.80
N ARG A 143 -1.99 10.45 -11.95
CA ARG A 143 -3.46 10.46 -12.02
C ARG A 143 -3.93 10.13 -13.44
N TYR A 144 -4.97 9.31 -13.56
CA TYR A 144 -5.63 9.06 -14.83
C TYR A 144 -6.18 10.37 -15.41
N SER A 145 -5.71 10.71 -16.61
CA SER A 145 -6.20 11.83 -17.43
C SER A 145 -5.63 11.69 -18.83
N SER A 146 -6.31 12.21 -19.85
CA SER A 146 -5.81 12.16 -21.23
C SER A 146 -4.41 12.77 -21.37
N LYS A 147 -4.10 13.83 -20.60
CA LYS A 147 -2.78 14.47 -20.57
C LYS A 147 -1.71 13.52 -20.03
N ASN A 148 -1.95 12.89 -18.88
CA ASN A 148 -0.97 12.00 -18.27
C ASN A 148 -0.80 10.69 -19.06
N MET A 149 -1.87 10.18 -19.69
CA MET A 149 -1.79 8.99 -20.53
C MET A 149 -0.88 9.20 -21.74
N LYS A 150 -0.95 10.37 -22.40
CA LYS A 150 -0.03 10.71 -23.49
C LYS A 150 1.44 10.74 -23.03
N LYS A 151 1.71 11.23 -21.82
CA LYS A 151 3.06 11.20 -21.25
C LYS A 151 3.53 9.78 -20.96
N LEU A 152 2.67 8.97 -20.34
CA LEU A 152 2.97 7.60 -19.96
C LEU A 152 3.16 6.64 -21.15
N GLN A 153 2.62 6.96 -22.33
CA GLN A 153 2.86 6.18 -23.54
C GLN A 153 4.34 6.17 -23.98
N ASN A 154 5.06 7.25 -23.69
CA ASN A 154 6.46 7.43 -24.08
C ASN A 154 7.42 7.30 -22.91
N ILE A 155 6.98 6.71 -21.78
CA ILE A 155 7.82 6.61 -20.59
C ILE A 155 8.83 5.47 -20.74
N GLU A 156 10.10 5.81 -20.59
CA GLU A 156 11.22 4.86 -20.62
C GLU A 156 11.70 4.59 -19.18
N ASP A 157 12.37 3.45 -18.95
CA ASP A 157 12.99 3.06 -17.67
C ASP A 157 12.08 2.92 -16.43
N ALA A 158 10.78 3.22 -16.56
CA ALA A 158 9.79 2.95 -15.52
C ALA A 158 9.57 1.45 -15.38
N TYR A 159 9.77 0.91 -14.18
CA TYR A 159 9.44 -0.49 -13.88
C TYR A 159 7.93 -0.72 -13.86
N ALA A 160 7.19 0.23 -13.27
CA ALA A 160 5.74 0.20 -13.22
C ALA A 160 5.14 1.60 -13.12
N VAL A 161 3.86 1.73 -13.47
CA VAL A 161 3.03 2.91 -13.22
C VAL A 161 2.05 2.62 -12.10
N LEU A 162 2.01 3.48 -11.09
CA LEU A 162 0.95 3.54 -10.07
C LEU A 162 -0.10 4.56 -10.53
N LEU A 163 -1.16 4.05 -11.16
CA LEU A 163 -2.18 4.85 -11.82
C LEU A 163 -3.38 5.08 -10.88
N MET A 164 -3.54 6.31 -10.40
CA MET A 164 -4.69 6.71 -9.60
C MET A 164 -5.91 6.96 -10.49
N ILE A 165 -7.04 6.32 -10.22
CA ILE A 165 -8.24 6.39 -11.06
C ILE A 165 -9.53 6.41 -10.23
N LYS A 166 -10.54 7.17 -10.67
CA LYS A 166 -11.87 7.13 -10.05
C LYS A 166 -12.61 5.86 -10.45
N GLY A 167 -13.57 5.43 -9.65
CA GLY A 167 -14.41 4.27 -9.96
C GLY A 167 -15.11 4.38 -11.31
N SER A 168 -15.78 5.51 -11.55
CA SER A 168 -16.45 5.84 -12.82
C SER A 168 -15.56 5.79 -14.07
N GLU A 169 -14.23 5.78 -13.92
CA GLU A 169 -13.27 5.82 -15.03
C GLU A 169 -12.66 4.44 -15.33
N ILE A 170 -12.97 3.40 -14.55
CA ILE A 170 -12.34 2.07 -14.66
C ILE A 170 -12.60 1.41 -16.02
N GLU A 171 -13.78 1.58 -16.61
CA GLU A 171 -14.12 1.00 -17.92
C GLU A 171 -13.21 1.54 -19.04
N ASN A 172 -12.67 2.75 -18.87
CA ASN A 172 -11.74 3.35 -19.83
C ASN A 172 -10.35 2.67 -19.83
N LEU A 173 -10.11 1.71 -18.93
CA LEU A 173 -8.86 0.95 -18.86
C LEU A 173 -8.81 -0.22 -19.84
N GLU A 174 -9.92 -0.64 -20.45
CA GLU A 174 -10.02 -1.85 -21.29
C GLU A 174 -9.04 -1.88 -22.48
N ASN A 175 -8.62 -0.71 -22.97
CA ASN A 175 -7.67 -0.57 -24.07
C ASN A 175 -6.36 0.10 -23.63
N LEU A 176 -6.08 0.15 -22.32
CA LEU A 176 -4.87 0.80 -21.82
C LEU A 176 -3.64 -0.02 -22.21
N ALA A 177 -2.81 0.59 -23.05
CA ALA A 177 -1.51 0.06 -23.43
C ALA A 177 -0.37 0.99 -22.99
N LEU A 178 0.46 0.53 -22.04
CA LEU A 178 1.65 1.22 -21.56
C LEU A 178 2.91 0.35 -21.75
N PRO A 179 4.10 0.94 -21.91
CA PRO A 179 5.35 0.21 -22.12
C PRO A 179 5.85 -0.53 -20.86
N CYS A 180 5.18 -0.39 -19.72
CA CYS A 180 5.57 -0.98 -18.44
C CYS A 180 4.39 -1.57 -17.65
N LYS A 181 4.68 -2.18 -16.51
CA LYS A 181 3.68 -2.80 -15.61
C LYS A 181 2.72 -1.75 -15.05
N ILE A 182 1.48 -2.13 -14.79
CA ILE A 182 0.47 -1.19 -14.28
C ILE A 182 -0.09 -1.64 -12.93
N TYR A 183 -0.06 -0.75 -11.94
CA TYR A 183 -0.72 -0.88 -10.64
C TYR A 183 -1.90 0.09 -10.61
N ILE A 184 -3.12 -0.44 -10.63
CA ILE A 184 -4.33 0.38 -10.63
C ILE A 184 -4.70 0.72 -9.18
N ASP A 185 -4.57 1.99 -8.84
CA ASP A 185 -4.92 2.57 -7.55
C ASP A 185 -6.29 3.26 -7.63
N VAL A 186 -7.32 2.55 -7.20
CA VAL A 186 -8.69 3.05 -7.23
C VAL A 186 -8.92 4.02 -6.08
N LEU A 187 -9.59 5.13 -6.37
CA LEU A 187 -10.02 6.12 -5.39
C LEU A 187 -11.35 5.68 -4.75
N PHE A 188 -11.30 5.33 -3.47
CA PHE A 188 -12.46 4.94 -2.65
C PHE A 188 -13.15 6.19 -2.09
N PRO A 189 -14.45 6.39 -2.35
CA PRO A 189 -15.19 7.49 -1.75
C PRO A 189 -15.38 7.25 -0.25
N GLY A 190 -15.55 8.28 0.57
CA GLY A 190 -15.62 8.16 2.03
C GLY A 190 -16.80 7.35 2.62
N SER A 191 -17.66 6.75 1.80
CA SER A 191 -18.70 5.81 2.24
C SER A 191 -19.08 4.84 1.13
N LEU A 192 -19.50 3.64 1.51
CA LEU A 192 -20.02 2.60 0.62
C LEU A 192 -21.13 3.12 -0.32
N LYS A 193 -22.00 4.02 0.16
CA LYS A 193 -23.13 4.57 -0.62
C LYS A 193 -22.73 5.34 -1.87
N ARG A 194 -21.48 5.79 -1.96
CA ARG A 194 -20.97 6.58 -3.08
C ARG A 194 -20.07 5.77 -4.00
N VAL A 195 -19.89 4.48 -3.72
CA VAL A 195 -19.06 3.61 -4.54
C VAL A 195 -19.77 3.35 -5.86
N ASP A 196 -19.05 3.65 -6.95
CA ASP A 196 -19.49 3.60 -8.34
C ASP A 196 -18.72 2.53 -9.14
N PHE A 197 -18.14 1.54 -8.46
CA PHE A 197 -17.35 0.46 -9.07
C PHE A 197 -17.58 -0.88 -8.37
N ASP A 198 -17.23 -1.98 -9.05
CA ASP A 198 -17.35 -3.33 -8.50
C ASP A 198 -16.36 -3.56 -7.34
N LEU A 199 -16.90 -3.47 -6.12
CA LEU A 199 -16.16 -3.75 -4.88
C LEU A 199 -15.76 -5.21 -4.74
N MET A 200 -16.54 -6.15 -5.26
CA MET A 200 -16.15 -7.56 -5.23
C MET A 200 -14.91 -7.78 -6.07
N LYS A 201 -14.84 -7.21 -7.28
CA LYS A 201 -13.64 -7.23 -8.13
C LYS A 201 -12.45 -6.53 -7.46
N ALA A 202 -12.67 -5.34 -6.88
CA ALA A 202 -11.62 -4.58 -6.20
C ALA A 202 -11.03 -5.38 -5.01
N LYS A 203 -11.90 -5.98 -4.20
CA LYS A 203 -11.50 -6.68 -2.97
C LYS A 203 -11.17 -8.14 -3.19
N ARG A 204 -11.43 -8.77 -4.32
CA ARG A 204 -11.07 -10.18 -4.55
C ARG A 204 -9.56 -10.37 -4.47
N ALA A 205 -9.13 -11.29 -3.61
CA ALA A 205 -7.78 -11.85 -3.58
C ALA A 205 -7.81 -13.25 -4.19
N PHE A 206 -6.85 -13.56 -5.07
CA PHE A 206 -6.78 -14.86 -5.74
C PHE A 206 -6.26 -15.97 -4.83
N LYS A 207 -5.48 -15.60 -3.81
CA LYS A 207 -4.92 -16.53 -2.84
C LYS A 207 -5.65 -16.40 -1.52
N ALA A 208 -5.93 -17.54 -0.88
CA ALA A 208 -6.57 -17.58 0.42
C ALA A 208 -5.57 -17.21 1.54
N HIS A 209 -5.97 -16.29 2.42
CA HIS A 209 -5.20 -15.81 3.56
C HIS A 209 -5.89 -16.20 4.86
N THR A 210 -5.36 -17.22 5.54
CA THR A 210 -6.00 -17.79 6.74
C THR A 210 -5.18 -17.64 8.02
N LYS A 211 -3.87 -17.37 7.90
CA LYS A 211 -2.93 -17.29 9.03
C LYS A 211 -2.44 -15.87 9.33
N PHE A 212 -2.37 -15.04 8.30
CA PHE A 212 -1.79 -13.71 8.36
C PHE A 212 -2.64 -12.73 7.59
N HIS A 213 -2.53 -11.45 7.96
CA HIS A 213 -3.19 -10.38 7.26
C HIS A 213 -2.65 -10.28 5.82
N PRO A 214 -3.50 -10.22 4.77
CA PRO A 214 -3.09 -10.25 3.36
C PRO A 214 -2.26 -9.05 2.86
N CYS A 215 -1.98 -8.06 3.72
CA CYS A 215 -1.40 -6.79 3.31
C CYS A 215 -0.48 -6.21 4.38
N LEU A 216 -0.92 -6.24 5.65
CA LEU A 216 -0.11 -5.76 6.77
C LEU A 216 0.99 -6.75 7.16
N CYS A 217 0.81 -8.05 6.92
CA CYS A 217 1.83 -9.03 7.31
C CYS A 217 3.12 -8.83 6.51
N GLY A 218 4.24 -8.84 7.23
CA GLY A 218 5.56 -8.58 6.67
C GLY A 218 5.82 -7.13 6.29
N THR A 219 4.87 -6.22 6.52
CA THR A 219 5.03 -4.78 6.26
C THR A 219 5.50 -4.03 7.51
N LEU A 220 6.51 -3.20 7.32
CA LEU A 220 6.91 -2.17 8.26
C LEU A 220 7.05 -0.85 7.49
N ALA A 221 6.37 0.19 7.96
CA ALA A 221 6.54 1.53 7.45
C ALA A 221 7.32 2.38 8.46
N ILE A 222 8.22 3.22 7.97
CA ILE A 222 8.99 4.17 8.77
C ILE A 222 8.74 5.55 8.18
N THR A 223 8.17 6.44 8.99
CA THR A 223 7.90 7.82 8.58
C THR A 223 9.17 8.66 8.60
N ARG A 224 9.16 9.82 7.92
CA ARG A 224 10.32 10.74 7.88
C ARG A 224 10.77 11.22 9.26
N ASP A 225 9.83 11.40 10.17
CA ASP A 225 10.01 11.81 11.57
C ASP A 225 10.28 10.62 12.52
N GLY A 226 10.45 9.41 11.98
CA GLY A 226 10.97 8.25 12.72
C GLY A 226 9.93 7.29 13.27
N PHE A 227 8.63 7.54 13.12
CA PHE A 227 7.61 6.62 13.64
C PHE A 227 7.54 5.34 12.81
N ALA A 228 7.57 4.21 13.50
CA ALA A 228 7.35 2.90 12.92
C ALA A 228 5.85 2.56 12.96
N LEU A 229 5.30 2.12 11.83
CA LEU A 229 3.87 1.87 11.61
C LEU A 229 3.64 0.50 10.92
N PRO A 230 2.49 -0.17 11.13
CA PRO A 230 2.12 -1.37 10.39
C PRO A 230 1.74 -1.08 8.93
N CYS A 231 1.36 0.16 8.62
CA CYS A 231 1.02 0.69 7.31
C CYS A 231 1.21 2.21 7.39
N PRO A 232 1.75 2.88 6.36
CA PRO A 232 1.99 4.32 6.42
C PRO A 232 0.71 5.14 6.51
N LEU A 233 -0.44 4.56 6.15
CA LEU A 233 -1.76 5.20 6.28
C LEU A 233 -2.39 4.99 7.66
N LEU A 234 -1.88 4.08 8.51
CA LEU A 234 -2.37 3.83 9.86
C LEU A 234 -1.59 4.63 10.92
N ARG A 235 -1.48 5.96 10.73
CA ARG A 235 -0.56 6.84 11.49
C ARG A 235 -0.84 6.93 13.00
N LYS A 236 -2.06 6.62 13.46
CA LYS A 236 -2.40 6.54 14.88
C LYS A 236 -1.88 5.27 15.58
N PHE A 237 -1.33 4.31 14.81
CA PHE A 237 -0.92 3.00 15.31
C PHE A 237 0.60 2.84 15.37
N ILE A 238 1.27 3.75 16.07
CA ILE A 238 2.72 3.74 16.27
C ILE A 238 3.15 2.47 17.02
N VAL A 239 4.12 1.74 16.45
CA VAL A 239 4.70 0.53 17.05
C VAL A 239 6.11 0.74 17.60
N GLY A 240 6.74 1.88 17.30
CA GLY A 240 8.05 2.27 17.84
C GLY A 240 8.58 3.57 17.21
N ASN A 241 9.73 4.03 17.69
CA ASN A 241 10.48 5.15 17.14
C ASN A 241 11.83 4.66 16.60
N ALA A 242 12.03 4.76 15.28
CA ALA A 242 13.23 4.33 14.58
C ALA A 242 14.43 5.25 14.80
N LYS A 243 14.23 6.46 15.37
CA LYS A 243 15.34 7.29 15.85
C LYS A 243 16.08 6.67 17.04
N GLU A 244 15.34 5.93 17.87
CA GLU A 244 15.85 5.35 19.13
C GLU A 244 16.04 3.84 19.04
N LEU A 245 15.22 3.16 18.23
CA LEU A 245 15.18 1.71 18.15
C LEU A 245 15.71 1.22 16.80
N SER A 246 16.45 0.10 16.85
CA SER A 246 16.72 -0.72 15.66
C SER A 246 15.45 -1.38 15.13
N LEU A 247 15.46 -1.74 13.85
CA LEU A 247 14.42 -2.54 13.20
C LEU A 247 14.21 -3.86 13.93
N ARG A 248 15.28 -4.53 14.40
CA ARG A 248 15.15 -5.77 15.19
C ARG A 248 14.34 -5.55 16.47
N GLN A 249 14.55 -4.45 17.18
CA GLN A 249 13.77 -4.11 18.38
C GLN A 249 12.30 -3.81 18.04
N ILE A 250 12.05 -3.05 16.96
CA ILE A 250 10.70 -2.74 16.48
C ILE A 250 9.96 -4.03 16.07
N LEU A 251 10.63 -4.94 15.37
CA LEU A 251 10.06 -6.21 14.92
C LEU A 251 9.66 -7.15 16.06
N ARG A 252 10.19 -6.96 17.28
CA ARG A 252 9.78 -7.73 18.48
C ARG A 252 8.54 -7.16 19.15
N LYS A 253 8.05 -5.99 18.73
CA LYS A 253 6.90 -5.32 19.34
C LYS A 253 5.62 -6.13 19.08
N ARG A 254 4.95 -6.52 20.17
CA ARG A 254 3.68 -7.29 20.12
C ARG A 254 2.60 -6.56 19.32
N ARG A 255 2.53 -5.22 19.42
CA ARG A 255 1.56 -4.39 18.67
C ARG A 255 1.68 -4.59 17.15
N LEU A 256 2.90 -4.60 16.61
CA LEU A 256 3.12 -4.88 15.18
C LEU A 256 2.67 -6.30 14.80
N LYS A 257 3.02 -7.30 15.63
CA LYS A 257 2.63 -8.69 15.39
C LYS A 257 1.11 -8.92 15.45
N ARG A 258 0.37 -8.14 16.25
CA ARG A 258 -1.10 -8.16 16.26
C ARG A 258 -1.64 -7.75 14.88
N PHE A 259 -1.13 -6.68 14.27
CA PHE A 259 -1.53 -6.28 12.91
C PHE A 259 -1.19 -7.33 11.86
N TRP A 260 -0.01 -7.95 11.95
CA TRP A 260 0.40 -8.99 10.99
C TRP A 260 -0.46 -10.26 11.06
N LYS A 261 -1.04 -10.54 12.23
CA LYS A 261 -1.92 -11.69 12.47
C LYS A 261 -3.41 -11.35 12.40
N LEU A 262 -3.77 -10.09 12.17
CA LEU A 262 -5.17 -9.66 12.10
C LEU A 262 -5.80 -10.20 10.80
N THR A 263 -6.66 -11.20 10.93
CA THR A 263 -7.35 -11.80 9.79
C THR A 263 -8.82 -11.39 9.79
N LYS A 264 -9.51 -11.64 8.68
CA LYS A 264 -10.97 -11.46 8.60
C LYS A 264 -11.76 -12.33 9.60
N LYS A 265 -11.15 -13.38 10.17
CA LYS A 265 -11.76 -14.18 11.24
C LYS A 265 -11.83 -13.45 12.58
N ASP A 266 -11.00 -12.43 12.76
CA ASP A 266 -10.96 -11.61 13.97
C ASP A 266 -11.96 -10.44 13.91
N ILE A 267 -12.55 -10.18 12.74
CA ILE A 267 -13.52 -9.11 12.50
C ILE A 267 -14.92 -9.71 12.51
N GLU A 268 -15.79 -9.25 13.41
CA GLU A 268 -17.11 -9.83 13.66
C GLU A 268 -17.95 -9.96 12.37
N GLY A 269 -18.05 -8.87 11.60
CA GLY A 269 -18.77 -8.84 10.32
C GLY A 269 -18.18 -9.69 9.19
N CYS A 270 -16.99 -10.28 9.40
CA CYS A 270 -16.30 -11.10 8.40
C CYS A 270 -16.05 -12.54 8.88
N LYS A 271 -16.20 -12.81 10.17
CA LYS A 271 -15.79 -14.08 10.78
C LYS A 271 -16.48 -15.30 10.16
N LEU A 272 -17.79 -15.18 9.90
CA LEU A 272 -18.60 -16.23 9.30
C LEU A 272 -18.77 -16.07 7.78
N CYS A 273 -18.17 -15.04 7.18
CA CYS A 273 -18.26 -14.81 5.74
C CYS A 273 -17.51 -15.90 4.98
N PRO A 274 -18.11 -16.56 3.96
CA PRO A 274 -17.44 -17.60 3.18
C PRO A 274 -16.24 -17.06 2.38
N PHE A 275 -16.20 -15.75 2.13
CA PHE A 275 -15.11 -15.08 1.41
C PHE A 275 -14.00 -14.54 2.32
N ASN A 276 -14.04 -14.82 3.63
CA ASN A 276 -13.12 -14.19 4.59
C ASN A 276 -11.63 -14.43 4.29
N SER A 277 -11.29 -15.54 3.63
CA SER A 277 -9.92 -15.87 3.27
C SER A 277 -9.51 -15.29 1.91
N THR A 278 -10.46 -14.98 1.02
CA THR A 278 -10.21 -14.51 -0.34
C THR A 278 -10.65 -13.05 -0.57
N CYS A 279 -10.98 -12.33 0.51
CA CYS A 279 -11.26 -10.90 0.48
C CYS A 279 -10.04 -10.12 0.97
N HIS A 280 -9.46 -9.31 0.09
CA HIS A 280 -8.45 -8.32 0.42
C HIS A 280 -8.98 -7.34 1.46
N ASP A 281 -8.08 -6.97 2.36
CA ASP A 281 -8.40 -6.15 3.50
C ASP A 281 -7.50 -4.91 3.57
N CYS A 282 -8.00 -3.75 3.15
CA CYS A 282 -7.28 -2.51 3.40
C CYS A 282 -7.77 -1.91 4.73
N ARG A 283 -7.17 -2.33 5.85
CA ARG A 283 -7.51 -1.80 7.19
C ARG A 283 -7.42 -0.29 7.29
N ALA A 284 -6.54 0.34 6.51
CA ALA A 284 -6.46 1.80 6.46
C ALA A 284 -7.73 2.43 5.90
N LEU A 285 -8.21 1.98 4.73
CA LEU A 285 -9.46 2.50 4.14
C LEU A 285 -10.66 2.27 5.07
N GLU A 286 -10.77 1.06 5.64
CA GLU A 286 -11.85 0.72 6.56
C GLU A 286 -11.81 1.58 7.82
N TYR A 287 -10.61 1.81 8.38
CA TYR A 287 -10.41 2.68 9.54
C TYR A 287 -10.78 4.14 9.24
N TYR A 288 -10.35 4.68 8.09
CA TYR A 288 -10.66 6.07 7.73
C TYR A 288 -12.16 6.29 7.50
N ALA A 289 -12.86 5.31 6.95
CA ALA A 289 -14.27 5.45 6.65
C ALA A 289 -15.18 5.19 7.87
N SER A 290 -14.82 4.23 8.73
CA SER A 290 -15.63 3.84 9.88
C SER A 290 -15.21 4.50 11.21
N GLY A 291 -13.97 4.99 11.31
CA GLY A 291 -13.37 5.43 12.57
C GLY A 291 -12.91 4.30 13.50
N ASP A 292 -13.15 3.04 13.14
CA ASP A 292 -12.80 1.85 13.93
C ASP A 292 -11.86 0.91 13.16
N ILE A 293 -10.79 0.46 13.81
CA ILE A 293 -9.81 -0.46 13.20
C ILE A 293 -10.40 -1.84 12.92
N MET A 294 -11.43 -2.22 13.68
CA MET A 294 -12.22 -3.44 13.48
C MET A 294 -13.44 -3.20 12.60
N GLY A 295 -13.71 -1.95 12.22
CA GLY A 295 -14.83 -1.57 11.37
C GLY A 295 -14.75 -2.15 9.96
N VAL A 296 -15.92 -2.22 9.33
CA VAL A 296 -16.10 -2.64 7.94
C VAL A 296 -17.13 -1.72 7.29
N GLU A 297 -16.66 -0.78 6.48
CA GLU A 297 -17.47 0.11 5.65
C GLU A 297 -17.63 -0.46 4.24
N TYR A 298 -16.52 -0.85 3.59
CA TYR A 298 -16.54 -1.16 2.15
C TYR A 298 -16.93 -2.61 1.85
N CYS A 299 -17.87 -3.19 2.60
CA CYS A 299 -18.37 -4.54 2.32
C CYS A 299 -19.58 -4.48 1.38
N PRO A 300 -19.53 -5.12 0.20
CA PRO A 300 -20.67 -5.13 -0.72
C PRO A 300 -21.75 -6.17 -0.34
N LEU A 301 -21.50 -7.00 0.68
CA LEU A 301 -22.46 -8.01 1.14
C LEU A 301 -23.30 -7.45 2.29
N ASP A 302 -24.62 -7.59 2.17
CA ASP A 302 -25.55 -7.32 3.25
C ASP A 302 -25.27 -8.28 4.41
N HIS A 303 -24.97 -7.72 5.59
CA HIS A 303 -24.72 -8.54 6.76
C HIS A 303 -26.06 -8.99 7.36
N PRO A 304 -26.24 -10.30 7.67
CA PRO A 304 -27.51 -10.82 8.21
C PRO A 304 -27.91 -10.24 9.58
N LEU A 305 -27.04 -9.44 10.22
CA LEU A 305 -27.34 -8.69 11.45
C LEU A 305 -27.93 -7.30 11.20
N GLY A 306 -28.25 -6.92 9.95
CA GLY A 306 -29.09 -5.76 9.65
C GLY A 306 -28.54 -4.38 10.07
N TYR A 307 -27.25 -4.28 10.38
CA TYR A 307 -26.61 -3.04 10.76
C TYR A 307 -25.25 -2.97 10.09
N ASN A 308 -24.97 -1.85 9.41
CA ASN A 308 -23.62 -1.31 9.35
C ASN A 308 -23.04 -1.46 10.77
N VAL A 309 -21.98 -2.24 10.92
CA VAL A 309 -21.37 -2.63 12.21
C VAL A 309 -20.64 -1.41 12.85
N GLN A 310 -21.24 -0.22 12.76
CA GLN A 310 -20.76 1.05 13.26
C GLN A 310 -21.16 1.33 14.72
N LYS A 311 -21.91 0.44 15.39
CA LYS A 311 -22.29 0.65 16.80
C LYS A 311 -22.30 -0.63 17.62
N SER A 312 -21.13 -1.13 18.00
CA SER A 312 -20.90 -1.73 19.33
C SER A 312 -19.51 -2.37 19.39
N PHE A 313 -18.47 -1.61 19.73
CA PHE A 313 -17.39 -2.10 20.60
C PHE A 313 -16.46 -0.96 21.04
N MET A 314 -17.04 0.17 21.49
CA MET A 314 -16.30 1.04 22.38
C MET A 314 -16.00 0.26 23.68
N ASP A 315 -14.72 0.27 24.06
CA ASP A 315 -14.19 0.14 25.42
C ASP A 315 -13.78 -1.19 26.06
N ARG A 316 -13.68 -2.32 25.35
CA ARG A 316 -13.02 -3.52 25.95
C ARG A 316 -12.07 -4.24 25.01
N LYS A 317 -10.86 -3.68 24.84
CA LYS A 317 -9.55 -4.39 24.68
C LYS A 317 -8.41 -3.54 24.06
N LEU A 318 -8.38 -2.23 24.33
CA LEU A 318 -7.23 -1.37 23.99
C LEU A 318 -6.59 -0.64 25.19
N LYS A 319 -6.84 -1.11 26.41
CA LYS A 319 -5.97 -0.81 27.55
C LYS A 319 -5.08 -2.03 27.81
N LEU A 320 -3.75 -1.78 27.84
CA LEU A 320 -2.59 -2.69 27.96
C LEU A 320 -1.91 -3.11 26.64
#